data_AF-A0A934B7F7-F1
#
_entry.id   AF-A0A934B7F7-F1
#
_cell.length_a   1.000
_cell.length_b   1.000
_cell.length_c   1.000
_cell.angle_alpha   90.00
_cell.angle_beta   90.00
_cell.angle_gamma   90.00
#
_symmetry.space_group_name_H-M   'P 1'
#
loop_
_entity.id
_entity.type
_entity.pdbx_description
1 polymer ?
#
loop_
_entity_poly.entity_id
_entity_poly.type
_entity_poly.pdbx_seq_one_letter_code
_entity_poly.pdbx_strand_id
1 'polypeptide(L)'
;MATSSDLQSKLAHLPGSPGVYLFKNEQGEIIYIGKATVLADRVRSYFQKGTDHSLKTSLLVSHVADLETMVTRSELEALILES
;
A
#
# COMPACT_ATOMS: atom_id res chain seq x y z
N MET A 1 18.12 2.52 -14.19
CA MET A 1 18.31 1.67 -12.99
C MET A 1 17.97 2.48 -11.75
N ALA A 2 16.68 2.73 -11.46
CA ALA A 2 16.28 3.53 -10.30
C ALA A 2 14.85 3.19 -9.85
N THR A 3 14.62 1.96 -9.37
CA THR A 3 13.28 1.52 -8.94
C THR A 3 13.32 0.61 -7.70
N SER A 4 14.23 0.82 -6.74
CA SER A 4 14.29 -0.12 -5.59
C SER A 4 14.66 0.44 -4.22
N SER A 5 15.31 1.60 -4.13
CA SER A 5 15.74 2.14 -2.83
C SER A 5 14.59 2.80 -2.07
N ASP A 6 13.72 3.53 -2.77
CA ASP A 6 12.64 4.29 -2.16
C ASP A 6 11.49 3.40 -1.66
N LEU A 7 11.05 2.42 -2.46
CA LEU A 7 9.95 1.53 -2.05
C LEU A 7 10.34 0.69 -0.81
N GLN A 8 11.54 0.12 -0.78
CA GLN A 8 12.01 -0.63 0.39
C GLN A 8 12.11 0.27 1.63
N SER A 9 12.59 1.51 1.46
CA SER A 9 12.63 2.51 2.53
C SER A 9 11.23 2.86 3.02
N LYS A 10 10.25 3.03 2.12
CA LYS A 10 8.86 3.30 2.48
C LYS A 10 8.23 2.13 3.23
N LEU A 11 8.48 0.89 2.81
CA LEU A 11 8.04 -0.34 3.50
C LEU A 11 8.63 -0.48 4.91
N ALA A 12 9.88 -0.02 5.11
CA ALA A 12 10.51 0.00 6.42
C ALA A 12 9.85 1.03 7.36
N HIS A 13 9.46 2.20 6.85
CA HIS A 13 8.92 3.33 7.62
C HIS A 13 7.39 3.41 7.65
N LEU A 14 6.68 2.29 7.43
CA LEU A 14 5.22 2.30 7.44
C LEU A 14 4.65 2.62 8.84
N PRO A 15 3.61 3.47 8.91
CA PRO A 15 2.98 3.82 10.18
C PRO A 15 2.18 2.64 10.75
N GLY A 16 2.26 2.46 12.07
CA GLY A 16 1.43 1.53 12.83
C GLY A 16 0.02 2.06 13.11
N SER A 17 -0.53 2.87 12.20
CA SER A 17 -1.78 3.61 12.37
C SER A 17 -2.78 3.23 11.28
N PRO A 18 -4.09 3.44 11.52
CA PRO A 18 -5.11 3.25 10.52
C PRO A 18 -4.96 4.24 9.36
N GLY A 19 -5.39 3.83 8.18
CA GLY A 19 -5.33 4.68 7.00
C GLY A 19 -5.61 3.96 5.70
N VAL A 20 -5.31 4.66 4.61
CA VAL A 20 -5.43 4.18 3.23
C VAL A 20 -4.04 4.06 2.63
N TYR A 21 -3.82 3.00 1.84
CA TYR A 21 -2.60 2.79 1.07
C TYR A 21 -2.92 2.70 -0.42
N LEU A 22 -2.00 3.20 -1.23
CA LEU A 22 -2.09 3.22 -2.68
C LEU A 22 -0.84 2.57 -3.26
N PHE A 23 -1.02 1.56 -4.09
CA PHE A 23 0.06 1.01 -4.89
C PHE A 23 0.06 1.66 -6.26
N LYS A 24 1.26 2.02 -6.72
CA LYS A 24 1.49 2.64 -8.01
C LYS A 24 2.41 1.80 -8.87
N ASN A 25 2.17 1.81 -10.18
CA ASN A 25 3.06 1.20 -11.15
C ASN A 25 4.28 2.10 -11.47
N GLU A 26 5.18 1.64 -12.34
CA GLU A 26 6.36 2.40 -12.77
C GLU A 26 6.02 3.72 -13.50
N GLN A 27 4.79 3.85 -14.00
CA GLN A 27 4.28 5.06 -14.67
C GLN A 27 3.69 6.06 -13.66
N GLY A 28 3.64 5.72 -12.37
CA GLY A 28 3.05 6.54 -11.31
C GLY A 28 1.53 6.43 -11.21
N GLU A 29 0.90 5.53 -11.97
CA GLU A 29 -0.55 5.32 -11.96
C GLU A 29 -0.95 4.45 -10.78
N ILE A 30 -2.06 4.80 -10.12
CA ILE A 30 -2.60 4.02 -9.01
C ILE A 30 -3.24 2.75 -9.56
N ILE A 31 -2.67 1.60 -9.21
CA ILE A 31 -3.16 0.28 -9.64
C ILE A 31 -3.97 -0.43 -8.56
N TYR A 32 -3.89 0.04 -7.30
CA TYR A 32 -4.65 -0.52 -6.20
C TYR A 32 -4.77 0.48 -5.05
N ILE A 33 -5.94 0.48 -4.39
CA ILE A 33 -6.22 1.25 -3.19
C ILE A 33 -6.80 0.29 -2.15
N GLY A 34 -6.28 0.34 -0.93
CA GLY A 34 -6.82 -0.43 0.18
C GLY A 34 -6.84 0.36 1.48
N LYS A 35 -7.69 -0.04 2.41
CA LYS A 35 -7.73 0.49 3.78
C LYS A 35 -7.14 -0.51 4.77
N ALA A 36 -6.55 -0.01 5.84
CA ALA A 36 -5.99 -0.84 6.90
C ALA A 36 -6.23 -0.19 8.26
N THR A 37 -6.49 -1.01 9.28
CA THR A 37 -6.46 -0.58 10.69
C THR A 37 -5.03 -0.35 11.17
N VAL A 38 -4.08 -1.08 10.59
CA VAL A 38 -2.64 -0.90 10.79
C VAL A 38 -1.98 -0.99 9.41
N LEU A 39 -1.56 0.15 8.87
CA LEU A 39 -0.95 0.24 7.52
C LEU A 39 0.30 -0.64 7.41
N ALA A 40 1.18 -0.59 8.42
CA ALA A 40 2.38 -1.40 8.49
C ALA A 40 2.11 -2.90 8.30
N ASP A 41 1.19 -3.48 9.05
CA ASP A 41 0.91 -4.92 9.01
C ASP A 41 0.27 -5.31 7.68
N ARG A 42 -0.71 -4.53 7.22
CA ARG A 42 -1.44 -4.85 5.99
C ARG A 42 -0.57 -4.74 4.77
N VAL A 43 0.17 -3.66 4.61
CA VAL A 43 1.05 -3.49 3.45
C VAL A 43 2.14 -4.55 3.46
N ARG A 44 2.81 -4.79 4.61
CA ARG A 44 3.85 -5.83 4.69
C ARG A 44 3.33 -7.22 4.35
N SER A 45 2.07 -7.53 4.65
CA SER A 45 1.47 -8.83 4.34
C SER A 45 1.50 -9.16 2.84
N TYR A 46 1.47 -8.16 1.95
CA TYR A 46 1.57 -8.35 0.49
C TYR A 46 2.99 -8.72 0.02
N PHE A 47 4.02 -8.35 0.78
CA PHE A 47 5.43 -8.55 0.42
C PHE A 47 6.09 -9.69 1.20
N GLN A 48 5.37 -10.32 2.13
CA GLN A 48 5.87 -11.47 2.89
C GLN A 48 5.85 -12.73 2.02
N LYS A 49 6.99 -13.42 1.95
CA LYS A 49 7.11 -14.70 1.25
C LYS A 49 6.40 -15.81 2.04
N GLY A 50 5.52 -16.57 1.37
CA GLY A 50 4.84 -17.73 1.95
C GLY A 50 3.41 -17.48 2.44
N THR A 51 2.91 -16.26 2.34
CA THR A 51 1.46 -16.02 2.46
C THR A 51 0.78 -16.62 1.23
N ASP A 52 -0.32 -17.34 1.42
CA ASP A 52 -1.15 -17.92 0.35
C ASP A 52 -1.83 -16.80 -0.45
N HIS A 53 -1.03 -16.08 -1.23
CA HIS A 53 -1.48 -15.04 -2.11
C HIS A 53 -2.07 -15.70 -3.35
N SER A 54 -3.34 -15.39 -3.63
CA SER A 54 -3.92 -15.69 -4.94
C SER A 54 -2.99 -15.18 -6.05
N LEU A 55 -2.93 -15.89 -7.18
CA LEU A 55 -2.16 -15.49 -8.37
C LEU A 55 -2.36 -14.02 -8.74
N LYS A 56 -3.58 -13.49 -8.55
CA LYS A 56 -3.92 -12.09 -8.79
C LYS A 56 -3.15 -11.13 -7.88
N THR A 57 -3.00 -11.47 -6.60
CA THR A 57 -2.27 -10.66 -5.62
C THR A 57 -0.77 -10.66 -5.92
N SER A 58 -0.20 -11.82 -6.25
CA SER A 58 1.22 -11.90 -6.63
C SER A 58 1.52 -11.11 -7.91
N LEU A 59 0.63 -11.18 -8.91
CA LEU A 59 0.74 -10.36 -10.11
C LEU A 59 0.64 -8.86 -9.79
N LEU A 60 -0.35 -8.46 -8.97
CA LEU A 60 -0.46 -7.07 -8.52
C LEU A 60 0.84 -6.58 -7.89
N VAL A 61 1.37 -7.31 -6.91
CA VAL A 61 2.61 -6.97 -6.18
C VAL A 61 3.80 -6.85 -7.14
N SER A 62 3.86 -7.68 -8.18
CA SER A 62 4.93 -7.60 -9.19
C SER A 62 4.91 -6.32 -10.02
N HIS A 63 3.77 -5.65 -10.12
CA HIS A 63 3.61 -4.37 -10.81
C HIS A 63 3.75 -3.15 -9.90
N VAL A 64 3.91 -3.34 -8.59
CA VAL A 64 4.08 -2.24 -7.64
C VAL A 64 5.51 -1.70 -7.73
N ALA A 65 5.62 -0.45 -8.17
CA ALA A 65 6.87 0.29 -8.20
C ALA A 65 6.94 1.34 -7.09
N ASP A 66 5.79 1.85 -6.65
CA ASP A 66 5.72 2.84 -5.58
C ASP A 66 4.53 2.61 -4.63
N LEU A 67 4.66 3.15 -3.43
CA LEU A 67 3.67 3.08 -2.37
C LEU A 67 3.45 4.48 -1.78
N GLU A 68 2.18 4.80 -1.57
CA GLU A 68 1.77 5.94 -0.77
C GLU A 68 0.82 5.51 0.32
N THR A 69 0.91 6.17 1.47
CA THR A 69 0.03 5.93 2.60
C THR A 69 -0.48 7.24 3.14
N MET A 70 -1.78 7.30 3.41
CA MET A 70 -2.41 8.41 4.10
C MET A 70 -2.93 7.89 5.44
N VAL A 71 -2.31 8.34 6.54
CA VAL A 71 -2.79 8.03 7.89
C VAL A 71 -4.08 8.80 8.11
N THR A 72 -5.13 8.10 8.50
CA THR A 72 -6.42 8.73 8.83
C THR A 72 -6.63 8.65 10.34
N ARG A 73 -7.23 9.68 10.93
CA ARG A 73 -7.52 9.70 12.38
C ARG A 73 -8.71 8.81 12.76
N SER A 74 -9.51 8.38 11.79
CA SER A 74 -10.71 7.55 11.93
C SER A 74 -11.26 7.23 10.53
N GLU A 75 -12.15 6.24 10.42
CA GLU A 75 -13.00 6.00 9.23
C GLU A 75 -13.82 7.24 8.79
N LEU A 76 -13.87 8.28 9.63
CA LEU A 76 -14.73 9.47 9.49
C LEU A 76 -14.36 10.44 8.35
N GLU A 77 -13.10 10.55 7.94
CA GLU A 77 -12.71 11.49 6.85
C GLU A 77 -13.03 10.96 5.44
N ALA A 78 -13.32 9.66 5.31
CA ALA A 78 -13.78 9.07 4.05
C ALA A 78 -15.22 9.49 3.69
N LEU A 79 -16.01 9.97 4.66
CA LEU A 79 -17.40 10.41 4.46
C LEU A 79 -17.50 11.86 3.94
N ILE A 80 -16.45 12.68 4.07
CA ILE A 80 -16.51 14.11 3.75
C ILE A 80 -16.29 14.40 2.24
N LEU A 81 -15.89 13.40 1.44
CA LEU A 81 -15.67 13.57 0.00
C LEU A 81 -16.93 13.28 -0.86
N GLU A 82 -18.13 13.33 -0.27
CA GLU A 82 -19.41 13.02 -0.93
C GLU A 82 -20.34 14.26 -1.07
N SER A 83 -19.78 15.45 -1.34
CA SER A 83 -20.58 16.65 -1.67
C SER A 83 -20.10 17.36 -2.92
#